data_AF-A0A959KPR4-F1
#
_entry.id   AF-A0A959KPR4-F1
#
_cell.length_a   1.000
_cell.length_b   1.000
_cell.length_c   1.000
_cell.angle_alpha   90.00
_cell.angle_beta   90.00
_cell.angle_gamma   90.00
#
_symmetry.space_group_name_H-M   'P 1'
#
loop_
_entity.id
_entity.type
_entity.pdbx_description
1 polymer ?
#
loop_
_entity_poly.entity_id
_entity_poly.type
_entity_poly.pdbx_seq_one_letter_code
_entity_poly.pdbx_strand_id
1 'polypeptide(L)'
;MLKQFTFLLIGLCGMIATANAQTPRTILSDGQNGQTNLLACPPGQQNFAGTVSLGAINAQSNDVDLDTMYLCLGDEVEIIHNGDAVLDGDPNQSTPAGIGYAFYDCLPTISGPDKVTIGADPCLVDNPPPLDLFYVATEGNLNGDILFFNDGNLIDVFNGGAPQLYWWTPITFDSLSVTMIGPNTIYQAVYENNGLCVHANIDAAIPVVYLTGIDAANIQTGAGSGQCQGSFDLTGGLPEWDNSNYDITIELAADPAVTGAVTSGPATHGDNVSISVPQPGLYNVTVEDGKSCGLTFQIDMPAC
;
A
#
# COMPACT_ATOMS: atom_id res chain seq x y z
N MET A 1 1.39 -37.58 48.39
CA MET A 1 2.21 -37.30 47.19
C MET A 1 1.34 -36.52 46.21
N LEU A 2 1.45 -35.20 46.25
CA LEU A 2 0.69 -34.27 45.42
C LEU A 2 1.69 -33.68 44.43
N LYS A 3 1.59 -34.03 43.14
CA LYS A 3 2.42 -33.42 42.09
C LYS A 3 1.61 -32.28 41.46
N GLN A 4 1.98 -31.05 41.81
CA GLN A 4 1.55 -29.84 41.10
C GLN A 4 2.22 -29.82 39.72
N PHE A 5 1.41 -29.73 38.67
CA PHE A 5 1.87 -29.38 37.33
C PHE A 5 1.75 -27.86 37.18
N THR A 6 2.89 -27.18 37.16
CA THR A 6 2.99 -25.76 36.81
C THR A 6 3.03 -25.66 35.30
N PHE A 7 1.96 -25.17 34.67
CA PHE A 7 1.98 -24.75 33.27
C PHE A 7 2.73 -23.42 33.18
N LEU A 8 3.87 -23.43 32.49
CA LEU A 8 4.63 -22.25 32.14
C LEU A 8 3.95 -21.63 30.90
N LEU A 9 3.18 -20.57 31.10
CA LEU A 9 2.63 -19.77 30.01
C LEU A 9 3.76 -18.87 29.47
N ILE A 10 4.39 -19.30 28.39
CA ILE A 10 5.31 -18.45 27.62
C ILE A 10 4.44 -17.51 26.80
N GLY A 11 4.15 -16.32 27.36
CA GLY A 11 3.59 -15.21 26.61
C GLY A 11 4.66 -14.71 25.64
N LEU A 12 4.58 -15.13 24.39
CA LEU A 12 5.31 -14.54 23.28
C LEU A 12 4.69 -13.17 23.01
N CYS A 13 5.15 -12.16 23.75
CA CYS A 13 4.87 -10.77 23.43
C CYS A 13 5.69 -10.44 22.17
N GLY A 14 5.06 -10.61 21.00
CA GLY A 14 5.58 -10.12 19.75
C GLY A 14 5.67 -8.61 19.85
N MET A 15 6.89 -8.09 20.02
CA MET A 15 7.16 -6.68 19.79
C MET A 15 6.98 -6.46 18.29
N ILE A 16 5.83 -5.94 17.90
CA ILE A 16 5.63 -5.33 16.58
C ILE A 16 6.56 -4.12 16.59
N ALA A 17 7.74 -4.27 16.03
CA ALA A 17 8.51 -3.13 15.61
C ALA A 17 7.70 -2.52 14.46
N THR A 18 7.01 -1.41 14.72
CA THR A 18 6.46 -0.57 13.68
C THR A 18 7.64 0.07 12.94
N ALA A 19 8.26 -0.69 12.04
CA ALA A 19 9.06 -0.10 10.99
C ALA A 19 8.09 0.72 10.16
N ASN A 20 8.26 2.04 10.13
CA ASN A 20 7.52 2.92 9.22
C ASN A 20 8.11 2.71 7.82
N ALA A 21 7.93 1.52 7.26
CA ALA A 21 8.16 1.28 5.84
C ALA A 21 7.22 2.21 5.06
N GLN A 22 7.57 2.55 3.82
CA GLN A 22 6.62 3.11 2.86
C GLN A 22 6.01 4.49 3.16
N THR A 23 6.69 5.40 3.88
CA THR A 23 6.16 6.77 3.98
C THR A 23 6.88 7.70 3.00
N PRO A 24 6.34 7.96 1.79
CA PRO A 24 6.85 9.01 0.93
C PRO A 24 7.04 10.31 1.72
N ARG A 25 8.18 10.95 1.54
CA ARG A 25 8.51 12.22 2.20
C ARG A 25 8.68 13.30 1.17
N THR A 26 8.27 14.51 1.53
CA THR A 26 8.63 15.69 0.74
C THR A 26 10.15 15.76 0.61
N ILE A 27 10.59 16.14 -0.58
CA ILE A 27 12.00 16.31 -0.90
C ILE A 27 12.60 17.50 -0.14
N LEU A 28 13.92 17.47 0.01
CA LEU A 28 14.72 18.59 0.48
C LEU A 28 15.53 19.17 -0.68
N SER A 29 15.80 20.46 -0.58
CA SER A 29 16.58 21.18 -1.59
C SER A 29 17.60 22.07 -0.92
N ASP A 30 18.86 21.96 -1.32
CA ASP A 30 19.87 22.96 -0.95
C ASP A 30 20.00 23.98 -2.09
N GLY A 31 19.79 25.24 -1.73
CA GLY A 31 19.76 26.35 -2.66
C GLY A 31 21.13 27.02 -2.78
N GLN A 32 21.83 26.82 -3.89
CA GLN A 32 22.80 27.80 -4.36
C GLN A 32 22.04 28.91 -5.11
N ASN A 33 21.70 29.98 -4.38
CA ASN A 33 21.20 31.23 -4.95
C ASN A 33 22.24 31.78 -5.96
N GLY A 34 21.93 31.77 -7.26
CA GLY A 34 22.60 32.69 -8.20
C GLY A 34 23.00 32.22 -9.59
N GLN A 35 22.63 31.04 -10.09
CA GLN A 35 23.00 30.63 -11.46
C GLN A 35 21.79 30.40 -12.36
N THR A 36 21.42 31.44 -13.13
CA THR A 36 20.24 31.48 -14.01
C THR A 36 20.46 30.86 -15.40
N ASN A 37 21.57 30.15 -15.64
CA ASN A 37 21.92 29.53 -16.93
C ASN A 37 22.71 28.22 -16.73
N LEU A 38 22.25 27.33 -15.86
CA LEU A 38 22.82 25.99 -15.76
C LEU A 38 22.08 25.06 -16.75
N LEU A 39 22.84 24.29 -17.52
CA LEU A 39 22.30 23.15 -18.26
C LEU A 39 21.68 22.18 -17.26
N ALA A 40 20.58 21.54 -17.64
CA ALA A 40 19.89 20.61 -16.75
C ALA A 40 20.80 19.48 -16.27
N CYS A 41 21.67 18.93 -17.12
CA CYS A 41 22.82 18.14 -16.71
C CYS A 41 24.12 18.84 -17.16
N PRO A 42 25.18 18.87 -16.35
CA PRO A 42 26.48 19.35 -16.82
C PRO A 42 26.96 18.53 -18.04
N PRO A 43 27.71 19.14 -18.98
CA PRO A 43 28.15 18.44 -20.18
C PRO A 43 28.94 17.16 -19.88
N GLY A 44 28.48 16.03 -20.45
CA GLY A 44 29.11 14.72 -20.27
C GLY A 44 28.62 13.93 -19.06
N GLN A 45 27.62 14.46 -18.33
CA GLN A 45 26.89 13.75 -17.28
C GLN A 45 25.44 13.48 -17.72
N GLN A 46 24.85 12.44 -17.15
CA GLN A 46 23.48 11.98 -17.32
C GLN A 46 23.03 11.26 -16.05
N ASN A 47 21.77 11.43 -15.68
CA ASN A 47 21.13 10.57 -14.70
C ASN A 47 20.10 9.68 -15.38
N PHE A 48 20.02 8.44 -14.91
CA PHE A 48 19.05 7.44 -15.31
C PHE A 48 18.67 6.64 -14.07
N ALA A 49 17.39 6.68 -13.69
CA ALA A 49 16.91 6.06 -12.46
C ALA A 49 16.87 4.52 -12.49
N GLY A 50 17.25 3.91 -13.61
CA GLY A 50 17.34 2.46 -13.75
C GLY A 50 15.98 1.77 -13.86
N THR A 51 16.03 0.44 -13.92
CA THR A 51 14.85 -0.42 -14.03
C THR A 51 14.72 -1.31 -12.79
N VAL A 52 13.56 -1.91 -12.64
CA VAL A 52 13.18 -2.68 -11.46
C VAL A 52 12.68 -4.07 -11.82
N SER A 53 12.66 -4.95 -10.83
CA SER A 53 12.08 -6.30 -10.91
C SER A 53 11.42 -6.67 -9.57
N LEU A 54 10.57 -7.69 -9.59
CA LEU A 54 9.95 -8.22 -8.37
C LEU A 54 10.96 -9.07 -7.59
N GLY A 55 11.03 -8.82 -6.29
CA GLY A 55 11.78 -9.61 -5.31
C GLY A 55 10.88 -10.60 -4.56
N ALA A 56 11.06 -10.70 -3.24
CA ALA A 56 10.20 -11.52 -2.39
C ALA A 56 8.74 -11.02 -2.38
N ILE A 57 7.80 -11.96 -2.46
CA ILE A 57 6.35 -11.70 -2.38
C ILE A 57 5.79 -12.46 -1.18
N ASN A 58 5.18 -11.74 -0.26
CA ASN A 58 4.42 -12.24 0.87
C ASN A 58 3.04 -11.56 0.84
N ALA A 59 2.18 -12.05 -0.02
CA ALA A 59 0.88 -11.45 -0.31
C ALA A 59 -0.23 -12.51 -0.33
N GLN A 60 -1.41 -12.13 0.14
CA GLN A 60 -2.66 -12.87 -0.03
C GLN A 60 -3.25 -12.60 -1.42
N SER A 61 -3.03 -11.40 -1.96
CA SER A 61 -3.51 -11.01 -3.28
C SER A 61 -3.11 -12.02 -4.36
N ASN A 62 -4.06 -12.34 -5.23
CA ASN A 62 -3.83 -13.19 -6.40
C ASN A 62 -3.32 -12.43 -7.64
N ASP A 63 -3.09 -11.12 -7.52
CA ASP A 63 -2.75 -10.23 -8.64
C ASP A 63 -1.56 -9.32 -8.27
N VAL A 64 -0.37 -9.92 -8.29
CA VAL A 64 0.89 -9.28 -7.92
C VAL A 64 1.87 -9.39 -9.08
N ASP A 65 1.81 -8.41 -9.99
CA ASP A 65 2.78 -8.21 -11.04
C ASP A 65 3.13 -6.71 -11.22
N LEU A 66 3.88 -6.37 -12.27
CA LEU A 66 4.27 -4.97 -12.55
C LEU A 66 3.33 -4.25 -13.53
N ASP A 67 2.29 -4.90 -14.05
CA ASP A 67 1.29 -4.27 -14.94
C ASP A 67 0.18 -3.59 -14.14
N THR A 68 -0.34 -4.24 -13.10
CA THR A 68 -1.13 -3.61 -12.02
C THR A 68 -1.14 -4.52 -10.81
N MET A 69 -0.46 -4.09 -9.75
CA MET A 69 -0.41 -4.81 -8.49
C MET A 69 -1.62 -4.46 -7.61
N TYR A 70 -2.27 -5.46 -7.02
CA TYR A 70 -3.24 -5.26 -5.95
C TYR A 70 -2.65 -5.76 -4.65
N LEU A 71 -2.62 -4.93 -3.61
CA LEU A 71 -2.15 -5.30 -2.29
C LEU A 71 -3.32 -5.33 -1.31
N CYS A 72 -3.64 -6.50 -0.78
CA CYS A 72 -4.53 -6.63 0.38
C CYS A 72 -3.90 -5.95 1.60
N LEU A 73 -4.71 -5.58 2.60
CA LEU A 73 -4.16 -5.11 3.88
C LEU A 73 -3.28 -6.21 4.51
N GLY A 74 -2.01 -5.91 4.73
CA GLY A 74 -0.98 -6.82 5.22
C GLY A 74 -0.05 -7.40 4.16
N ASP A 75 -0.31 -7.16 2.87
CA ASP A 75 0.52 -7.70 1.78
C ASP A 75 1.85 -6.95 1.64
N GLU A 76 2.92 -7.72 1.42
CA GLU A 76 4.30 -7.27 1.28
C GLU A 76 4.90 -7.75 -0.06
N VAL A 77 5.47 -6.83 -0.83
CA VAL A 77 6.12 -7.11 -2.12
C VAL A 77 7.41 -6.31 -2.22
N GLU A 78 8.54 -7.00 -2.33
CA GLU A 78 9.84 -6.36 -2.52
C GLU A 78 10.02 -5.95 -3.98
N ILE A 79 10.44 -4.71 -4.20
CA ILE A 79 10.88 -4.19 -5.50
C ILE A 79 12.38 -4.06 -5.47
N ILE A 80 13.04 -4.74 -6.41
CA ILE A 80 14.50 -4.81 -6.52
C ILE A 80 14.96 -3.97 -7.71
N HIS A 81 15.95 -3.13 -7.47
CA HIS A 81 16.59 -2.35 -8.51
C HIS A 81 17.60 -3.20 -9.29
N ASN A 82 17.61 -3.11 -10.62
CA ASN A 82 18.41 -3.99 -11.49
C ASN A 82 19.90 -3.59 -11.60
N GLY A 83 20.31 -2.55 -10.89
CA GLY A 83 21.70 -2.07 -10.85
C GLY A 83 22.17 -1.39 -12.14
N ASP A 84 21.25 -0.95 -12.99
CA ASP A 84 21.47 -0.32 -14.30
C ASP A 84 21.31 1.21 -14.27
N ALA A 85 21.18 1.80 -13.08
CA ALA A 85 21.08 3.24 -12.91
C ALA A 85 22.40 3.96 -13.24
N VAL A 86 22.27 5.21 -13.66
CA VAL A 86 23.38 6.14 -13.86
C VAL A 86 23.15 7.33 -12.95
N LEU A 87 24.13 7.64 -12.10
CA LEU A 87 24.07 8.68 -11.07
C LEU A 87 25.25 9.67 -11.19
N ASP A 88 25.80 9.84 -12.39
CA ASP A 88 27.01 10.64 -12.60
C ASP A 88 26.74 12.16 -12.65
N GLY A 89 25.45 12.54 -12.68
CA GLY A 89 24.95 13.91 -12.65
C GLY A 89 24.91 14.57 -11.28
N ASP A 90 25.26 13.84 -10.22
CA ASP A 90 25.39 14.38 -8.86
C ASP A 90 26.40 15.55 -8.86
N PRO A 91 25.95 16.77 -8.48
CA PRO A 91 26.81 17.95 -8.46
C PRO A 91 27.91 17.87 -7.38
N ASN A 92 27.77 17.03 -6.36
CA ASN A 92 28.70 16.90 -5.25
C ASN A 92 29.15 15.46 -5.05
N GLN A 93 30.27 15.11 -5.66
CA GLN A 93 30.84 13.76 -5.56
C GLN A 93 31.30 13.35 -4.14
N SER A 94 31.15 14.19 -3.12
CA SER A 94 31.41 13.83 -1.72
C SER A 94 30.19 13.28 -0.98
N THR A 95 28.99 13.45 -1.55
CA THR A 95 27.76 12.83 -1.09
C THR A 95 27.42 11.61 -1.96
N PRO A 96 26.79 10.58 -1.39
CA PRO A 96 26.36 9.45 -2.20
C PRO A 96 24.93 9.69 -2.72
N ALA A 97 24.84 9.85 -4.04
CA ALA A 97 23.58 9.81 -4.77
C ALA A 97 22.89 8.44 -4.70
N GLY A 98 21.60 8.42 -5.01
CA GLY A 98 20.80 7.19 -4.96
C GLY A 98 19.51 7.26 -5.76
N ILE A 99 18.68 6.25 -5.54
CA ILE A 99 17.41 6.05 -6.24
C ILE A 99 16.30 5.93 -5.19
N GLY A 100 15.21 6.66 -5.40
CA GLY A 100 13.98 6.52 -4.65
C GLY A 100 12.81 6.33 -5.61
N TYR A 101 11.60 6.51 -5.10
CA TYR A 101 10.37 6.42 -5.89
C TYR A 101 9.53 7.67 -5.72
N ALA A 102 9.32 8.41 -6.80
CA ALA A 102 8.35 9.48 -6.87
C ALA A 102 6.93 8.89 -7.00
N PHE A 103 5.96 9.61 -6.46
CA PHE A 103 4.62 9.11 -6.21
C PHE A 103 3.58 9.91 -7.00
N TYR A 104 2.70 9.22 -7.73
CA TYR A 104 1.74 9.83 -8.67
C TYR A 104 0.35 9.21 -8.55
N ASP A 105 -0.70 10.02 -8.75
CA ASP A 105 -2.13 9.62 -8.80
C ASP A 105 -2.56 9.09 -10.17
N CYS A 106 -1.76 9.35 -11.21
CA CYS A 106 -1.96 8.80 -12.55
C CYS A 106 -0.64 8.47 -13.22
N LEU A 107 -0.71 7.82 -14.39
CA LEU A 107 0.48 7.45 -15.16
C LEU A 107 1.36 8.70 -15.40
N PRO A 108 2.61 8.70 -14.92
CA PRO A 108 3.51 9.84 -15.08
C PRO A 108 3.85 10.09 -16.56
N THR A 109 4.13 11.34 -16.89
CA THR A 109 4.38 11.78 -18.27
C THR A 109 5.67 12.59 -18.45
N ILE A 110 6.28 13.05 -17.35
CA ILE A 110 7.49 13.88 -17.37
C ILE A 110 8.64 13.17 -16.65
N SER A 111 9.73 12.92 -17.38
CA SER A 111 10.89 12.18 -16.87
C SER A 111 12.05 13.04 -16.35
N GLY A 112 12.01 14.36 -16.50
CA GLY A 112 13.17 15.22 -16.25
C GLY A 112 13.21 16.42 -17.18
N PRO A 113 14.35 17.13 -17.29
CA PRO A 113 15.69 16.72 -16.81
C PRO A 113 16.09 17.26 -15.44
N ASP A 114 15.20 17.95 -14.74
CA ASP A 114 15.43 18.54 -13.43
C ASP A 114 14.19 18.38 -12.55
N LYS A 115 14.34 18.57 -11.24
CA LYS A 115 13.24 18.41 -10.29
C LYS A 115 12.08 19.37 -10.57
N VAL A 116 12.33 20.56 -11.12
CA VAL A 116 11.27 21.57 -11.35
C VAL A 116 10.40 21.13 -12.53
N THR A 117 11.03 20.56 -13.55
CA THR A 117 10.34 20.00 -14.72
C THR A 117 9.52 18.79 -14.32
N ILE A 118 10.09 17.86 -13.54
CA ILE A 118 9.34 16.73 -12.97
C ILE A 118 8.19 17.23 -12.07
N GLY A 119 8.46 18.24 -11.23
CA GLY A 119 7.48 18.88 -10.37
C GLY A 119 6.33 19.59 -11.09
N ALA A 120 6.39 19.72 -12.41
CA ALA A 120 5.29 20.22 -13.23
C ALA A 120 4.38 19.11 -13.80
N ASP A 121 4.68 17.83 -13.50
CA ASP A 121 3.83 16.71 -13.91
C ASP A 121 2.49 16.77 -13.16
N PRO A 122 1.36 16.88 -13.87
CA PRO A 122 0.04 16.99 -13.24
C PRO A 122 -0.41 15.70 -12.53
N CYS A 123 0.29 14.57 -12.73
CA CYS A 123 -0.02 13.32 -12.06
C CYS A 123 0.64 13.18 -10.69
N LEU A 124 1.55 14.07 -10.28
CA LEU A 124 2.17 13.98 -8.95
C LEU A 124 1.12 14.07 -7.84
N VAL A 125 1.28 13.25 -6.81
CA VAL A 125 0.43 13.32 -5.60
C VAL A 125 0.61 14.68 -4.94
N ASP A 126 -0.49 15.43 -4.82
CA ASP A 126 -0.51 16.80 -4.31
C ASP A 126 -1.45 17.00 -3.10
N ASN A 127 -2.05 15.92 -2.60
CA ASN A 127 -2.92 15.94 -1.43
C ASN A 127 -2.47 14.91 -0.37
N PRO A 128 -1.95 15.35 0.79
CA PRO A 128 -1.70 16.74 1.15
C PRO A 128 -0.62 17.38 0.26
N PRO A 129 -0.59 18.73 0.13
CA PRO A 129 0.44 19.39 -0.66
C PRO A 129 1.84 19.11 -0.10
N PRO A 130 2.81 18.73 -0.94
CA PRO A 130 4.21 18.59 -0.50
C PRO A 130 4.75 19.94 -0.03
N LEU A 131 5.76 19.91 0.85
CA LEU A 131 6.40 21.14 1.35
C LEU A 131 7.32 21.78 0.31
N ASP A 132 7.83 20.99 -0.64
CA ASP A 132 8.56 21.46 -1.82
C ASP A 132 7.76 21.08 -3.08
N LEU A 133 8.26 20.20 -3.95
CA LEU A 133 7.62 19.91 -5.24
C LEU A 133 6.83 18.59 -5.26
N PHE A 134 7.35 17.54 -4.63
CA PHE A 134 6.75 16.20 -4.67
C PHE A 134 7.25 15.34 -3.51
N TYR A 135 6.66 14.16 -3.40
CA TYR A 135 7.05 13.12 -2.45
C TYR A 135 8.00 12.09 -3.10
N VAL A 136 8.99 11.65 -2.33
CA VAL A 136 9.89 10.53 -2.68
C VAL A 136 9.98 9.57 -1.51
N ALA A 137 9.83 8.28 -1.78
CA ALA A 137 10.16 7.21 -0.85
C ALA A 137 11.56 6.66 -1.15
N THR A 138 12.39 6.48 -0.11
CA THR A 138 13.76 5.94 -0.25
C THR A 138 14.04 4.77 0.70
N GLU A 139 13.29 4.67 1.81
CA GLU A 139 13.51 3.72 2.91
C GLU A 139 14.95 3.69 3.45
N GLY A 140 15.72 4.74 3.19
CA GLY A 140 17.13 4.81 3.56
C GLY A 140 18.07 3.96 2.70
N ASN A 141 17.57 3.35 1.61
CA ASN A 141 18.36 2.55 0.69
C ASN A 141 18.77 3.36 -0.54
N LEU A 142 20.08 3.54 -0.74
CA LEU A 142 20.59 4.28 -1.89
C LEU A 142 20.48 3.50 -3.21
N ASN A 143 20.40 2.16 -3.16
CA ASN A 143 20.34 1.33 -4.35
C ASN A 143 18.95 1.30 -5.00
N GLY A 144 17.92 1.84 -4.33
CA GLY A 144 16.56 1.87 -4.85
C GLY A 144 15.75 0.59 -4.62
N ASP A 145 16.24 -0.39 -3.85
CA ASP A 145 15.35 -1.47 -3.41
C ASP A 145 14.41 -0.95 -2.33
N ILE A 146 13.13 -1.33 -2.41
CA ILE A 146 12.07 -0.86 -1.53
C ILE A 146 11.07 -1.98 -1.24
N LEU A 147 10.52 -2.03 -0.03
CA LEU A 147 9.43 -2.95 0.29
C LEU A 147 8.10 -2.24 0.09
N PHE A 148 7.28 -2.70 -0.86
CA PHE A 148 5.86 -2.34 -0.94
C PHE A 148 5.09 -3.09 0.15
N PHE A 149 4.41 -2.37 1.03
CA PHE A 149 3.70 -2.92 2.17
C PHE A 149 2.40 -2.15 2.38
N ASN A 150 1.27 -2.84 2.29
CA ASN A 150 -0.02 -2.25 2.58
C ASN A 150 -0.35 -2.43 4.07
N ASP A 151 0.03 -1.47 4.91
CA ASP A 151 -0.39 -1.40 6.32
C ASP A 151 -1.58 -0.45 6.56
N GLY A 152 -2.17 0.07 5.47
CA GLY A 152 -3.24 1.06 5.50
C GLY A 152 -2.76 2.51 5.65
N ASN A 153 -1.54 2.76 6.13
CA ASN A 153 -1.08 4.12 6.44
C ASN A 153 -0.98 5.01 5.18
N LEU A 154 -0.59 4.43 4.04
CA LEU A 154 -0.46 5.18 2.79
C LEU A 154 -1.82 5.75 2.33
N ILE A 155 -2.86 4.92 2.31
CA ILE A 155 -4.22 5.34 1.94
C ILE A 155 -4.87 6.21 3.01
N ASP A 156 -4.55 6.02 4.29
CA ASP A 156 -4.98 6.91 5.37
C ASP A 156 -4.45 8.34 5.17
N VAL A 157 -3.16 8.47 4.84
CA VAL A 157 -2.49 9.78 4.69
C VAL A 157 -2.94 10.50 3.42
N PHE A 158 -3.00 9.80 2.30
CA PHE A 158 -3.16 10.44 0.98
C PHE A 158 -4.58 10.32 0.41
N ASN A 159 -5.40 9.39 0.90
CA ASN A 159 -6.77 9.17 0.41
C ASN A 159 -7.84 9.00 1.52
N GLY A 160 -7.55 9.44 2.75
CA GLY A 160 -8.50 9.41 3.86
C GLY A 160 -8.98 8.01 4.26
N GLY A 161 -8.20 6.98 3.95
CA GLY A 161 -8.46 5.58 4.29
C GLY A 161 -9.19 4.78 3.22
N ALA A 162 -9.62 5.40 2.11
CA ALA A 162 -10.23 4.68 1.00
C ALA A 162 -9.18 4.06 0.07
N PRO A 163 -9.45 2.90 -0.58
CA PRO A 163 -8.55 2.29 -1.55
C PRO A 163 -8.10 3.27 -2.63
N GLN A 164 -6.84 3.16 -3.06
CA GLN A 164 -6.28 4.05 -4.07
C GLN A 164 -5.22 3.36 -4.93
N LEU A 165 -5.23 3.70 -6.21
CA LEU A 165 -4.13 3.41 -7.13
C LEU A 165 -3.08 4.52 -7.03
N TYR A 166 -1.83 4.11 -6.85
CA TYR A 166 -0.68 4.98 -7.01
C TYR A 166 0.33 4.42 -7.99
N TRP A 167 1.03 5.30 -8.69
CA TRP A 167 2.15 4.95 -9.54
C TRP A 167 3.46 5.29 -8.82
N TRP A 168 4.28 4.27 -8.63
CA TRP A 168 5.61 4.39 -8.04
C TRP A 168 6.65 4.43 -9.14
N THR A 169 7.35 5.56 -9.28
CA THR A 169 8.29 5.76 -10.39
C THR A 169 9.71 5.91 -9.87
N PRO A 170 10.67 5.06 -10.27
CA PRO A 170 12.06 5.23 -9.91
C PRO A 170 12.56 6.64 -10.25
N ILE A 171 13.20 7.32 -9.30
CA ILE A 171 13.71 8.67 -9.46
C ILE A 171 15.10 8.81 -8.82
N THR A 172 16.02 9.50 -9.49
CA THR A 172 17.35 9.79 -8.93
C THR A 172 17.29 10.91 -7.89
N PHE A 173 18.19 10.88 -6.90
CA PHE A 173 18.46 11.99 -5.99
C PHE A 173 19.96 12.10 -5.70
N ASP A 174 20.41 13.28 -5.26
CA ASP A 174 21.85 13.60 -5.16
C ASP A 174 22.44 13.20 -3.81
N SER A 175 21.63 13.27 -2.73
CA SER A 175 22.04 12.78 -1.42
C SER A 175 20.86 12.40 -0.53
N LEU A 176 21.15 11.67 0.55
CA LEU A 176 20.15 11.21 1.50
C LEU A 176 20.34 11.91 2.85
N SER A 177 19.36 12.70 3.26
CA SER A 177 19.29 13.28 4.60
C SER A 177 18.72 12.27 5.57
N VAL A 178 19.38 12.11 6.72
CA VAL A 178 18.96 11.22 7.82
C VAL A 178 18.72 12.04 9.07
N THR A 179 17.47 12.09 9.53
CA THR A 179 17.08 12.81 10.75
C THR A 179 16.50 11.85 11.77
N MET A 180 17.00 11.90 13.01
CA MET A 180 16.51 11.08 14.12
C MET A 180 15.57 11.89 15.02
N ILE A 181 14.31 11.45 15.14
CA ILE A 181 13.32 12.07 16.04
C ILE A 181 12.83 11.00 17.02
N GLY A 182 13.41 10.99 18.22
CA GLY A 182 13.10 9.96 19.22
C GLY A 182 13.51 8.56 18.70
N PRO A 183 12.61 7.57 18.70
CA PRO A 183 12.89 6.23 18.16
C PRO A 183 12.82 6.16 16.63
N ASN A 184 12.36 7.22 15.96
CA ASN A 184 12.10 7.20 14.53
C ASN A 184 13.27 7.75 13.73
N THR A 185 13.62 7.06 12.64
CA THR A 185 14.55 7.55 11.63
C THR A 185 13.77 8.07 10.43
N ILE A 186 14.08 9.27 9.98
CA ILE A 186 13.48 9.88 8.79
C ILE A 186 14.55 9.97 7.72
N TYR A 187 14.24 9.42 6.55
CA TYR A 187 15.05 9.47 5.35
C TYR A 187 14.39 10.41 4.34
N GLN A 188 15.14 11.36 3.81
CA GLN A 188 14.65 12.31 2.80
C GLN A 188 15.64 12.44 1.66
N ALA A 189 15.14 12.30 0.43
CA ALA A 189 15.88 12.62 -0.77
C ALA A 189 16.23 14.12 -0.78
N VAL A 190 17.49 14.42 -1.04
CA VAL A 190 18.01 15.77 -1.17
C VAL A 190 18.41 16.00 -2.61
N TYR A 191 17.97 17.14 -3.13
CA TYR A 191 18.32 17.64 -4.45
C TYR A 191 19.25 18.85 -4.30
N GLU A 192 20.47 18.67 -4.77
CA GLU A 192 21.54 19.65 -4.64
C GLU A 192 21.54 20.60 -5.84
N ASN A 193 22.06 21.82 -5.65
CA ASN A 193 22.03 22.87 -6.68
C ASN A 193 20.64 23.06 -7.32
N ASN A 194 19.59 23.00 -6.50
CA ASN A 194 18.19 23.07 -6.93
C ASN A 194 17.73 21.90 -7.84
N GLY A 195 18.34 20.72 -7.71
CA GLY A 195 17.91 19.48 -8.36
C GLY A 195 18.07 19.50 -9.87
N LEU A 196 19.26 19.87 -10.31
CA LEU A 196 19.69 19.68 -11.69
C LEU A 196 20.03 18.20 -11.90
N CYS A 197 19.84 17.72 -13.12
CA CYS A 197 20.16 16.39 -13.58
C CYS A 197 19.38 15.31 -12.83
N VAL A 198 18.06 15.43 -12.84
CA VAL A 198 17.17 14.46 -12.22
C VAL A 198 16.45 13.68 -13.31
N HIS A 199 16.38 12.37 -13.11
CA HIS A 199 15.64 11.49 -13.99
C HIS A 199 14.59 10.71 -13.19
N ALA A 200 13.34 10.78 -13.62
CA ALA A 200 12.27 9.88 -13.22
C ALA A 200 12.02 8.88 -14.38
N ASN A 201 12.21 7.58 -14.14
CA ASN A 201 12.00 6.58 -15.17
C ASN A 201 10.52 6.22 -15.30
N ILE A 202 9.76 7.07 -16.00
CA ILE A 202 8.32 6.90 -16.21
C ILE A 202 7.95 5.60 -16.94
N ASP A 203 8.88 5.03 -17.72
CA ASP A 203 8.70 3.74 -18.40
C ASP A 203 8.83 2.54 -17.45
N ALA A 204 9.37 2.75 -16.24
CA ALA A 204 9.47 1.76 -15.17
C ALA A 204 8.51 2.08 -13.99
N ALA A 205 7.48 2.88 -14.23
CA ALA A 205 6.47 3.20 -13.23
C ALA A 205 5.63 1.95 -12.89
N ILE A 206 5.45 1.69 -11.59
CA ILE A 206 4.71 0.54 -11.08
C ILE A 206 3.35 1.00 -10.55
N PRO A 207 2.23 0.61 -11.18
CA PRO A 207 0.90 0.86 -10.64
C PRO A 207 0.56 -0.13 -9.52
N VAL A 208 0.18 0.40 -8.36
CA VAL A 208 -0.17 -0.38 -7.16
C VAL A 208 -1.48 0.13 -6.57
N VAL A 209 -2.48 -0.75 -6.52
CA VAL A 209 -3.75 -0.53 -5.85
C VAL A 209 -3.64 -1.03 -4.41
N TYR A 210 -3.75 -0.12 -3.45
CA TYR A 210 -3.79 -0.44 -2.03
C TYR A 210 -5.25 -0.61 -1.62
N LEU A 211 -5.64 -1.82 -1.18
CA LEU A 211 -7.00 -2.13 -0.77
C LEU A 211 -7.18 -2.03 0.75
N THR A 212 -8.37 -1.63 1.20
CA THR A 212 -8.80 -1.77 2.59
C THR A 212 -9.14 -3.23 2.88
N GLY A 213 -9.01 -3.65 4.14
CA GLY A 213 -9.53 -4.96 4.56
C GLY A 213 -11.05 -5.01 4.54
N ILE A 214 -11.65 -6.14 4.18
CA ILE A 214 -13.09 -6.35 4.30
C ILE A 214 -13.46 -6.35 5.80
N ASP A 215 -14.50 -5.60 6.17
CA ASP A 215 -15.08 -5.62 7.52
C ASP A 215 -16.56 -5.98 7.48
N ALA A 216 -17.00 -6.72 8.50
CA ALA A 216 -18.38 -7.11 8.71
C ALA A 216 -18.88 -6.57 10.05
N ALA A 217 -19.86 -5.66 10.00
CA ALA A 217 -20.36 -4.95 11.16
C ALA A 217 -21.86 -5.14 11.36
N ASN A 218 -22.37 -4.65 12.50
CA ASN A 218 -23.80 -4.60 12.83
C ASN A 218 -24.53 -5.95 12.68
N ILE A 219 -23.85 -7.06 12.94
CA ILE A 219 -24.39 -8.42 12.81
C ILE A 219 -25.65 -8.57 13.67
N GLN A 220 -26.79 -8.83 13.03
CA GLN A 220 -28.09 -9.10 13.65
C GLN A 220 -28.55 -10.51 13.34
N THR A 221 -29.19 -11.15 14.30
CA THR A 221 -29.85 -12.45 14.13
C THR A 221 -31.28 -12.38 14.65
N GLY A 222 -32.21 -13.09 13.98
CA GLY A 222 -33.62 -13.12 14.40
C GLY A 222 -34.45 -11.88 13.99
N ALA A 223 -34.03 -11.14 12.96
CA ALA A 223 -34.79 -10.02 12.40
C ALA A 223 -36.04 -10.51 11.63
N GLY A 224 -37.10 -10.90 12.35
CA GLY A 224 -38.39 -11.28 11.76
C GLY A 224 -39.11 -12.44 12.46
N SER A 225 -40.42 -12.54 12.25
CA SER A 225 -41.25 -13.63 12.78
C SER A 225 -41.10 -14.88 11.89
N GLY A 226 -40.11 -15.74 12.16
CA GLY A 226 -39.83 -16.96 11.38
C GLY A 226 -38.38 -17.48 11.36
N GLN A 227 -37.50 -16.93 12.20
CA GLN A 227 -36.33 -17.54 12.87
C GLN A 227 -35.20 -18.24 12.09
N CYS A 228 -34.99 -18.13 10.78
CA CYS A 228 -33.67 -18.48 10.22
C CYS A 228 -33.07 -17.36 9.38
N GLN A 229 -33.04 -16.14 9.92
CA GLN A 229 -32.60 -14.95 9.20
C GLN A 229 -31.61 -14.14 10.02
N GLY A 230 -30.67 -13.51 9.34
CA GLY A 230 -29.73 -12.57 9.92
C GLY A 230 -29.33 -11.51 8.89
N SER A 231 -28.60 -10.51 9.36
CA SER A 231 -28.05 -9.46 8.50
C SER A 231 -26.75 -8.91 9.05
N PHE A 232 -25.95 -8.31 8.19
CA PHE A 232 -24.71 -7.62 8.56
C PHE A 232 -24.37 -6.58 7.48
N ASP A 233 -23.61 -5.56 7.86
CA ASP A 233 -23.11 -4.56 6.92
C ASP A 233 -21.71 -4.98 6.46
N LEU A 234 -21.42 -4.84 5.16
CA LEU A 234 -20.10 -5.09 4.58
C LEU A 234 -19.45 -3.80 4.10
N THR A 235 -18.16 -3.66 4.36
CA THR A 235 -17.31 -2.59 3.82
C THR A 235 -15.93 -3.15 3.46
N GLY A 236 -15.10 -2.38 2.75
CA GLY A 236 -13.73 -2.76 2.41
C GLY A 236 -13.55 -3.65 1.17
N GLY A 237 -12.29 -4.04 0.92
CA GLY A 237 -11.89 -4.91 -0.19
C GLY A 237 -11.96 -4.25 -1.57
N LEU A 238 -11.79 -5.06 -2.62
CA LEU A 238 -11.90 -4.60 -4.01
C LEU A 238 -13.24 -3.89 -4.33
N PRO A 239 -14.42 -4.35 -3.86
CA PRO A 239 -15.69 -3.66 -4.08
C PRO A 239 -15.74 -2.18 -3.67
N GLU A 240 -14.93 -1.75 -2.70
CA GLU A 240 -14.83 -0.33 -2.35
C GLU A 240 -14.12 0.50 -3.43
N TRP A 241 -13.17 -0.11 -4.14
CA TRP A 241 -12.41 0.51 -5.22
C TRP A 241 -13.18 0.55 -6.54
N ASP A 242 -13.80 -0.56 -6.94
CA ASP A 242 -14.32 -0.74 -8.31
C ASP A 242 -15.84 -0.92 -8.39
N ASN A 243 -16.55 -0.91 -7.26
CA ASN A 243 -17.99 -1.22 -7.15
C ASN A 243 -18.37 -2.62 -7.68
N SER A 244 -17.43 -3.57 -7.71
CA SER A 244 -17.75 -4.98 -7.91
C SER A 244 -18.58 -5.53 -6.74
N ASN A 245 -19.09 -6.76 -6.88
CA ASN A 245 -19.83 -7.41 -5.81
C ASN A 245 -18.91 -8.38 -5.06
N TYR A 246 -19.16 -8.55 -3.76
CA TYR A 246 -18.58 -9.64 -2.99
C TYR A 246 -19.12 -11.01 -3.43
N ASP A 247 -18.31 -12.05 -3.30
CA ASP A 247 -18.76 -13.44 -3.29
C ASP A 247 -18.91 -13.91 -1.84
N ILE A 248 -20.12 -14.35 -1.47
CA ILE A 248 -20.47 -14.64 -0.07
C ILE A 248 -20.91 -16.09 0.03
N THR A 249 -20.19 -16.86 0.83
CA THR A 249 -20.53 -18.23 1.18
C THR A 249 -20.88 -18.35 2.65
N ILE A 250 -21.89 -19.16 2.96
CA ILE A 250 -22.43 -19.32 4.32
C ILE A 250 -22.59 -20.81 4.57
N GLU A 251 -21.85 -21.34 5.53
CA GLU A 251 -21.76 -22.77 5.79
C GLU A 251 -21.86 -23.06 7.28
N LEU A 252 -22.59 -24.09 7.67
CA LEU A 252 -22.67 -24.50 9.08
C LEU A 252 -21.29 -24.99 9.52
N ALA A 253 -20.74 -24.42 10.60
CA ALA A 253 -19.39 -24.73 11.06
C ALA A 253 -19.19 -26.20 11.44
N ALA A 254 -20.26 -26.89 11.86
CA ALA A 254 -20.23 -28.31 12.19
C ALA A 254 -20.40 -29.24 10.98
N ASP A 255 -20.97 -28.75 9.88
CA ASP A 255 -21.21 -29.51 8.65
C ASP A 255 -21.30 -28.56 7.44
N PRO A 256 -20.19 -28.34 6.71
CA PRO A 256 -20.16 -27.42 5.57
C PRO A 256 -21.11 -27.78 4.42
N ALA A 257 -21.65 -29.00 4.37
CA ALA A 257 -22.67 -29.36 3.38
C ALA A 257 -24.03 -28.67 3.64
N VAL A 258 -24.23 -28.12 4.85
CA VAL A 258 -25.41 -27.33 5.21
C VAL A 258 -25.12 -25.86 4.93
N THR A 259 -25.67 -25.35 3.83
CA THR A 259 -25.44 -23.99 3.36
C THR A 259 -26.57 -23.03 3.69
N GLY A 260 -26.22 -21.78 3.98
CA GLY A 260 -27.15 -20.65 3.98
C GLY A 260 -27.25 -20.01 2.59
N ALA A 261 -28.06 -18.95 2.48
CA ALA A 261 -28.23 -18.18 1.26
C ALA A 261 -28.34 -16.69 1.57
N VAL A 262 -27.74 -15.86 0.73
CA VAL A 262 -27.98 -14.42 0.69
C VAL A 262 -29.36 -14.15 0.07
N THR A 263 -30.17 -13.31 0.72
CA THR A 263 -31.55 -13.02 0.34
C THR A 263 -31.78 -11.58 -0.12
N SER A 264 -30.84 -10.67 0.17
CA SER A 264 -30.87 -9.26 -0.28
C SER A 264 -30.50 -9.06 -1.75
N GLY A 265 -29.89 -10.08 -2.39
CA GLY A 265 -29.29 -9.98 -3.72
C GLY A 265 -27.75 -9.85 -3.65
N PRO A 266 -27.07 -9.56 -4.77
CA PRO A 266 -25.65 -9.22 -4.77
C PRO A 266 -25.38 -8.03 -3.84
N ALA A 267 -24.22 -8.03 -3.19
CA ALA A 267 -23.81 -6.99 -2.26
C ALA A 267 -22.47 -6.38 -2.69
N THR A 268 -22.35 -5.07 -2.56
CA THR A 268 -21.12 -4.30 -2.77
C THR A 268 -20.74 -3.55 -1.48
N HIS A 269 -19.64 -2.78 -1.53
CA HIS A 269 -19.20 -1.97 -0.41
C HIS A 269 -20.32 -1.06 0.13
N GLY A 270 -20.52 -1.08 1.44
CA GLY A 270 -21.51 -0.27 2.16
C GLY A 270 -22.90 -0.88 2.22
N ASP A 271 -23.13 -2.04 1.62
CA ASP A 271 -24.43 -2.69 1.62
C ASP A 271 -24.72 -3.45 2.92
N ASN A 272 -26.02 -3.50 3.28
CA ASN A 272 -26.54 -4.43 4.26
C ASN A 272 -26.91 -5.75 3.58
N VAL A 273 -26.23 -6.82 3.98
CA VAL A 273 -26.48 -8.18 3.50
C VAL A 273 -27.51 -8.84 4.39
N SER A 274 -28.59 -9.34 3.79
CA SER A 274 -29.55 -10.20 4.47
C SER A 274 -29.31 -11.65 4.10
N ILE A 275 -29.35 -12.55 5.08
CA ILE A 275 -29.11 -13.98 4.90
C ILE A 275 -30.24 -14.82 5.47
N SER A 276 -30.34 -16.05 4.97
CA SER A 276 -31.17 -17.10 5.57
C SER A 276 -30.39 -18.40 5.70
N VAL A 277 -30.71 -19.17 6.74
CA VAL A 277 -30.09 -20.48 7.01
C VAL A 277 -31.15 -21.57 7.13
N PRO A 278 -30.81 -22.86 6.96
CA PRO A 278 -31.81 -23.93 7.00
C PRO A 278 -32.14 -24.44 8.41
N GLN A 279 -31.27 -24.20 9.40
CA GLN A 279 -31.42 -24.71 10.77
C GLN A 279 -30.59 -23.89 11.78
N PRO A 280 -30.83 -24.03 13.11
CA PRO A 280 -30.02 -23.38 14.13
C PRO A 280 -28.57 -23.88 14.10
N GLY A 281 -27.64 -23.03 14.48
CA GLY A 281 -26.23 -23.36 14.63
C GLY A 281 -25.29 -22.18 14.39
N LEU A 282 -24.00 -22.46 14.52
CA LEU A 282 -22.94 -21.49 14.22
C LEU A 282 -22.54 -21.63 12.75
N TYR A 283 -22.62 -20.53 11.99
CA TYR A 283 -22.28 -20.51 10.58
C TYR A 283 -20.99 -19.72 10.37
N ASN A 284 -20.09 -20.26 9.55
CA ASN A 284 -18.98 -19.51 8.97
C ASN A 284 -19.51 -18.75 7.76
N VAL A 285 -19.30 -17.43 7.76
CA VAL A 285 -19.56 -16.58 6.61
C VAL A 285 -18.21 -16.17 6.04
N THR A 286 -17.96 -16.58 4.80
CA THR A 286 -16.76 -16.20 4.06
C THR A 286 -17.15 -15.22 2.97
N VAL A 287 -16.46 -14.09 2.93
CA VAL A 287 -16.66 -13.00 1.98
C VAL A 287 -15.38 -12.83 1.20
N GLU A 288 -15.44 -13.02 -0.12
CA GLU A 288 -14.32 -12.84 -1.04
C GLU A 288 -14.58 -11.64 -1.96
N ASP A 289 -13.51 -10.95 -2.35
CA ASP A 289 -13.56 -9.74 -3.18
C ASP A 289 -13.02 -9.93 -4.60
N GLY A 290 -12.61 -11.15 -4.95
CA GLY A 290 -12.02 -11.46 -6.26
C GLY A 290 -10.50 -11.28 -6.34
N LYS A 291 -9.86 -10.67 -5.34
CA LYS A 291 -8.40 -10.59 -5.20
C LYS A 291 -7.83 -11.54 -4.16
N SER A 292 -8.67 -12.35 -3.53
CA SER A 292 -8.31 -13.22 -2.39
C SER A 292 -8.02 -12.45 -1.10
N CYS A 293 -8.51 -11.21 -0.98
CA CYS A 293 -8.41 -10.41 0.26
C CYS A 293 -9.59 -10.69 1.21
N GLY A 294 -10.06 -11.94 1.26
CA GLY A 294 -11.30 -12.33 1.90
C GLY A 294 -11.33 -12.22 3.43
N LEU A 295 -12.54 -12.10 3.97
CA LEU A 295 -12.84 -12.14 5.40
C LEU A 295 -13.66 -13.40 5.72
N THR A 296 -13.31 -14.09 6.80
CA THR A 296 -14.18 -15.11 7.39
C THR A 296 -14.56 -14.73 8.82
N PHE A 297 -15.86 -14.74 9.12
CA PHE A 297 -16.38 -14.51 10.46
C PHE A 297 -17.51 -15.49 10.79
N GLN A 298 -17.97 -15.48 12.03
CA GLN A 298 -19.00 -16.39 12.50
C GLN A 298 -20.28 -15.66 12.91
N ILE A 299 -21.43 -16.25 12.56
CA ILE A 299 -22.74 -15.81 13.01
C ILE A 299 -23.40 -16.96 13.78
N ASP A 300 -23.79 -16.70 15.02
CA ASP A 300 -24.56 -17.64 15.85
C ASP A 300 -26.06 -17.49 15.59
N MET A 301 -26.69 -18.55 15.09
CA MET A 301 -28.13 -18.65 14.83
C MET A 301 -28.76 -19.58 15.88
N PRO A 302 -29.09 -19.10 17.10
CA PRO A 302 -29.44 -19.96 18.22
C PRO A 302 -30.82 -20.61 18.11
N ALA A 303 -31.71 -20.08 17.29
CA ALA A 303 -33.07 -20.59 17.10
C ALA A 303 -33.54 -20.36 15.66
N CYS A 304 -34.33 -21.34 15.20
CA CYS A 304 -35.13 -21.53 14.00
C CYS A 304 -36.32 -22.41 14.42
#